data_AF-X0VNM2-F1
#
_entry.id   AF-X0VNM2-F1
#
_cell.length_a   1.000
_cell.length_b   1.000
_cell.length_c   1.000
_cell.angle_alpha   90.00
_cell.angle_beta   90.00
_cell.angle_gamma   90.00
#
_symmetry.space_group_name_H-M   'P 1'
#
loop_
_entity.id
_entity.type
_entity.pdbx_description
1 polymer ?
#
loop_
_entity_poly.entity_id
_entity_poly.type
_entity_poly.pdbx_seq_one_letter_code
_entity_poly.pdbx_strand_id
1 'polypeptide(L)'
;MVISSFPYGSRMWLMATFKNPLTMGLVDPPDVTAKIWAPGGPLTTYVYLVDPELVKVSTGRYRCYIDCAKKGRWDYRYEGTGTYVGANELWFNIRDSAFYP
;
A
#
# COMPACT_ATOMS: atom_id res chain seq x y z
N MET A 1 14.07 9.48 -9.30
CA MET A 1 13.25 10.47 -8.57
C MET A 1 12.14 9.71 -7.86
N VAL A 2 12.25 9.47 -6.55
CA VAL A 2 11.12 8.92 -5.77
C VAL A 2 10.30 10.13 -5.37
N ILE A 3 9.20 10.36 -6.06
CA ILE A 3 8.26 11.42 -5.69
C ILE A 3 7.51 10.91 -4.47
N SER A 4 7.88 11.39 -3.29
CA SER A 4 7.19 11.10 -2.04
C SER A 4 6.06 12.09 -1.75
N SER A 5 5.68 12.95 -2.70
CA SER A 5 4.71 14.04 -2.52
C SER A 5 3.77 14.21 -3.71
N PHE A 6 2.46 14.11 -3.47
CA PHE A 6 1.41 14.13 -4.49
C PHE A 6 0.35 15.20 -4.17
N PRO A 7 -0.33 15.81 -5.16
CA PRO A 7 -1.36 16.80 -4.90
C PRO A 7 -2.62 16.19 -4.26
N TYR A 8 -3.35 16.98 -3.49
CA TYR A 8 -4.65 16.64 -2.93
C TYR A 8 -5.62 16.14 -4.02
N GLY A 9 -6.40 15.11 -3.69
CA GLY A 9 -7.30 14.44 -4.63
C GLY A 9 -6.64 13.35 -5.50
N SER A 10 -5.35 13.07 -5.30
CA SER A 10 -4.69 11.97 -6.01
C SER A 10 -5.25 10.61 -5.59
N ARG A 11 -5.51 9.73 -6.56
CA ARG A 11 -5.68 8.31 -6.33
C ARG A 11 -4.33 7.61 -6.44
N MET A 12 -3.92 6.96 -5.36
CA MET A 12 -2.63 6.31 -5.23
C MET A 12 -2.74 4.80 -5.44
N TRP A 13 -1.71 4.22 -6.05
CA TRP A 13 -1.51 2.78 -6.16
C TRP A 13 -0.27 2.34 -5.39
N LEU A 14 -0.47 1.86 -4.17
CA LEU A 14 0.61 1.43 -3.29
C LEU A 14 0.98 0.01 -3.65
N MET A 15 2.28 -0.30 -3.79
CA MET A 15 2.72 -1.63 -4.21
C MET A 15 3.56 -2.34 -3.15
N ALA A 16 3.40 -3.66 -3.08
CA ALA A 16 4.27 -4.56 -2.35
C ALA A 16 4.82 -5.67 -3.24
N THR A 17 6.03 -6.11 -2.92
CA THR A 17 6.67 -7.26 -3.56
C THR A 17 7.14 -8.24 -2.49
N PHE A 18 6.68 -9.47 -2.59
CA PHE A 18 7.08 -10.59 -1.74
C PHE A 18 8.04 -11.51 -2.49
N LYS A 19 9.09 -11.93 -1.80
CA LYS A 19 10.13 -12.80 -2.34
C LYS A 19 10.41 -13.93 -1.37
N ASN A 20 10.71 -15.10 -1.91
CA ASN A 20 11.21 -16.20 -1.12
C ASN A 20 12.60 -15.79 -0.57
N PRO A 21 12.83 -15.85 0.75
CA PRO A 21 14.07 -15.37 1.35
C PRO A 21 15.30 -16.22 0.99
N LEU A 22 15.10 -17.46 0.52
CA LEU A 22 16.18 -18.38 0.15
C LEU A 22 16.57 -18.24 -1.33
N THR A 23 15.57 -18.12 -2.21
CA THR A 23 15.80 -18.09 -3.68
C THR A 23 15.73 -16.71 -4.29
N MET A 24 15.24 -15.72 -3.54
CA MET A 24 14.95 -14.35 -4.01
C MET A 24 13.91 -14.27 -5.15
N GLY A 25 13.29 -15.40 -5.52
CA GLY A 25 12.20 -15.47 -6.50
C GLY A 25 10.90 -14.87 -5.96
N LEU A 26 10.08 -14.30 -6.86
CA LEU A 26 8.76 -13.78 -6.50
C LEU A 26 7.86 -14.91 -6.01
N VAL A 27 7.15 -14.67 -4.91
CA VAL A 27 6.28 -15.68 -4.30
C VAL A 27 5.10 -15.03 -3.60
N ASP A 28 3.95 -15.71 -3.58
CA ASP A 28 2.75 -15.24 -2.91
C ASP A 28 2.69 -15.79 -1.47
N PRO A 29 2.54 -14.92 -0.46
CA PRO A 29 2.13 -15.33 0.88
C PRO A 29 0.71 -15.92 0.88
N PRO A 30 0.34 -16.77 1.87
CA PRO A 30 -1.03 -17.27 2.02
C PRO A 30 -2.06 -16.16 2.18
N ASP A 31 -1.80 -15.21 3.08
CA ASP A 31 -2.62 -14.02 3.27
C ASP A 31 -1.78 -12.76 3.05
N VAL A 32 -2.38 -11.74 2.45
CA VAL A 32 -1.79 -10.41 2.28
C VAL A 32 -2.77 -9.37 2.78
N THR A 33 -2.27 -8.46 3.62
CA THR A 33 -3.01 -7.27 4.06
C THR A 33 -2.26 -6.00 3.70
N ALA A 34 -3.02 -4.94 3.44
CA ALA A 34 -2.52 -3.58 3.28
C ALA A 34 -3.17 -2.70 4.34
N LYS A 35 -2.36 -2.11 5.21
CA LYS A 35 -2.78 -1.20 6.27
C LYS A 35 -2.43 0.22 5.89
N ILE A 36 -3.40 1.11 5.91
CA ILE A 36 -3.25 2.50 5.49
C ILE A 36 -3.62 3.39 6.66
N TRP A 37 -2.71 4.28 7.04
CA TRP A 37 -2.93 5.26 8.06
C TRP A 37 -2.99 6.65 7.43
N ALA A 38 -4.21 7.19 7.34
CA ALA A 38 -4.43 8.55 6.87
C ALA A 38 -4.02 9.57 7.95
N PRO A 39 -3.56 10.77 7.57
CA PRO A 39 -3.21 11.82 8.52
C PRO A 39 -4.42 12.20 9.39
N GLY A 40 -4.28 12.02 10.70
CA GLY A 40 -5.35 12.23 11.69
C GLY A 40 -6.61 11.38 11.43
N GLY A 41 -6.49 10.28 10.68
CA GLY A 41 -7.56 9.34 10.40
C GLY A 41 -7.40 8.02 11.17
N PRO A 42 -8.43 7.15 11.11
CA PRO A 42 -8.30 5.80 11.61
C PRO A 42 -7.35 4.98 10.74
N LEU A 43 -6.84 3.88 11.30
CA LEU A 43 -6.17 2.84 10.53
C LEU A 43 -7.21 2.08 9.69
N THR A 44 -6.99 1.99 8.40
CA THR A 44 -7.79 1.15 7.49
C THR A 44 -6.99 -0.09 7.13
N THR A 45 -7.61 -1.27 7.17
CA THR A 45 -6.97 -2.53 6.78
C THR A 45 -7.75 -3.13 5.62
N TYR A 46 -7.04 -3.44 4.54
CA TYR A 46 -7.55 -4.17 3.39
C TYR A 46 -6.97 -5.59 3.39
N VAL A 47 -7.79 -6.58 3.08
CA VAL A 47 -7.45 -8.00 3.05
C VAL A 47 -7.64 -8.53 1.64
N TYR A 48 -6.61 -9.17 1.10
CA TYR A 48 -6.65 -9.73 -0.25
C TYR A 48 -7.75 -10.80 -0.36
N LEU A 49 -8.47 -10.82 -1.50
CA LEU A 49 -9.69 -11.62 -1.77
C LEU A 49 -10.95 -11.21 -0.99
N VAL A 50 -10.84 -10.29 -0.03
CA VAL A 50 -12.00 -9.73 0.69
C VAL A 50 -12.32 -8.34 0.18
N ASP A 51 -11.31 -7.46 0.15
CA ASP A 51 -11.48 -6.07 -0.23
C ASP A 51 -11.03 -5.82 -1.68
N PRO A 52 -11.86 -5.20 -2.54
CA PRO A 52 -11.58 -5.02 -3.96
C PRO A 52 -10.42 -4.04 -4.23
N GLU A 53 -10.06 -3.19 -3.27
CA GLU A 53 -8.96 -2.24 -3.38
C GLU A 53 -7.60 -2.93 -3.43
N LEU A 54 -7.45 -4.08 -2.75
CA LEU A 54 -6.22 -4.86 -2.69
C LEU A 54 -6.25 -5.99 -3.70
N VAL A 55 -5.52 -5.80 -4.80
CA VAL A 55 -5.47 -6.74 -5.93
C VAL A 55 -4.09 -7.34 -6.11
N LYS A 56 -4.06 -8.58 -6.58
CA LYS A 56 -2.83 -9.22 -7.06
C LYS A 56 -2.59 -8.80 -8.51
N VAL A 57 -1.41 -8.27 -8.78
CA VAL A 57 -1.00 -7.83 -10.14
C VAL A 57 -0.28 -8.96 -10.88
N SER A 58 0.56 -9.71 -10.16
CA SER A 58 1.26 -10.90 -10.64
C SER A 58 1.80 -11.66 -9.41
N THR A 59 2.43 -12.83 -9.60
CA THR A 59 3.05 -13.59 -8.51
C THR A 59 3.97 -12.69 -7.68
N GLY A 60 3.75 -12.70 -6.37
CA GLY A 60 4.46 -11.92 -5.36
C GLY A 60 4.27 -10.41 -5.47
N ARG A 61 3.38 -9.89 -6.32
CA ARG A 61 3.17 -8.43 -6.49
C ARG A 61 1.72 -8.05 -6.27
N TYR A 62 1.52 -7.19 -5.29
CA TYR A 62 0.21 -6.74 -4.85
C TYR A 62 0.12 -5.22 -4.96
N ARG A 63 -1.09 -4.74 -5.24
CA ARG A 63 -1.40 -3.31 -5.35
C ARG A 63 -2.67 -3.00 -4.57
N CYS A 64 -2.63 -1.92 -3.80
CA CYS A 64 -3.78 -1.37 -3.09
C CYS A 64 -4.10 0.02 -3.67
N TYR A 65 -5.34 0.23 -4.08
CA TYR A 65 -5.82 1.52 -4.58
C TYR A 65 -6.41 2.35 -3.44
N ILE A 66 -5.88 3.54 -3.21
CA ILE A 66 -6.31 4.45 -2.14
C ILE A 66 -6.68 5.80 -2.70
N ASP A 67 -7.86 6.29 -2.33
CA ASP A 67 -8.28 7.66 -2.61
C ASP A 67 -7.82 8.57 -1.48
N CYS A 68 -6.83 9.42 -1.77
CA CYS A 68 -6.19 10.26 -0.76
C CYS A 68 -6.99 11.54 -0.49
N ALA A 69 -8.06 11.40 0.29
CA ALA A 69 -9.00 12.48 0.63
C ALA A 69 -8.52 13.42 1.76
N LYS A 70 -7.28 13.27 2.26
CA LYS A 70 -6.68 14.12 3.30
C LYS A 70 -5.27 14.54 2.93
N LYS A 71 -4.94 15.80 3.25
CA LYS A 71 -3.58 16.36 3.13
C LYS A 71 -2.71 15.92 4.31
N GLY A 72 -1.41 15.88 4.10
CA GLY A 72 -0.40 15.49 5.08
C GLY A 72 0.21 14.11 4.81
N ARG A 73 0.93 13.60 5.80
CA ARG A 73 1.64 12.33 5.72
C ARG A 73 0.67 11.15 5.82
N TRP A 74 0.77 10.25 4.86
CA TRP A 74 0.12 8.95 4.86
C TRP A 74 1.19 7.88 5.06
N ASP A 75 0.96 7.00 6.03
CA ASP A 75 1.80 5.85 6.27
C ASP A 75 1.05 4.60 5.79
N TYR A 76 1.77 3.65 5.22
CA TYR A 76 1.19 2.39 4.79
C TYR A 76 2.12 1.23 5.04
N ARG A 77 1.51 0.08 5.28
CA ARG A 77 2.20 -1.16 5.58
C ARG A 77 1.57 -2.30 4.82
N TYR A 78 2.41 -3.13 4.23
CA TYR A 78 1.98 -4.44 3.71
C TYR A 78 2.47 -5.53 4.63
N GLU A 79 1.64 -6.54 4.86
CA GLU A 79 1.97 -7.72 5.63
C GLU A 79 1.56 -8.97 4.86
N GLY A 80 2.47 -9.92 4.76
CA GLY A 80 2.21 -11.30 4.34
C GLY A 80 2.30 -12.24 5.54
N THR A 81 1.51 -13.31 5.57
CA THR A 81 1.52 -14.32 6.65
C THR A 81 2.22 -15.62 6.22
N GLY A 82 2.23 -16.63 7.09
CA GLY A 82 2.64 -18.00 6.76
C GLY A 82 4.11 -18.16 6.37
N THR A 83 4.40 -19.08 5.43
CA THR A 83 5.77 -19.46 5.02
C THR A 83 6.54 -18.31 4.37
N TYR A 84 5.83 -17.35 3.78
CA TYR A 84 6.43 -16.15 3.17
C TYR A 84 6.04 -14.89 3.95
N VAL A 85 6.08 -15.02 5.28
CA VAL A 85 5.83 -13.91 6.20
C VAL A 85 6.83 -12.78 5.97
N GLY A 86 6.31 -11.57 5.97
CA GLY A 86 7.12 -10.38 5.79
C GLY A 86 6.26 -9.14 5.91
N ALA A 87 6.88 -8.04 6.32
CA ALA A 87 6.20 -6.77 6.37
C ALA A 87 7.12 -5.65 5.91
N ASN A 88 6.55 -4.66 5.24
CA ASN A 88 7.26 -3.46 4.86
C ASN A 88 6.37 -2.25 5.09
N GLU A 89 6.97 -1.17 5.58
CA GLU A 89 6.31 0.06 5.95
C GLU A 89 6.97 1.24 5.26
N LEU A 90 6.15 2.10 4.68
CA LEU A 90 6.55 3.20 3.82
C LEU A 90 5.57 4.36 4.03
N TRP A 91 5.93 5.52 3.49
CA TRP A 91 5.12 6.72 3.62
C TRP A 91 5.16 7.56 2.35
N PHE A 92 4.13 8.38 2.18
CA PHE A 92 4.07 9.43 1.18
C PHE A 92 3.30 10.63 1.76
N ASN A 93 3.42 11.78 1.11
CA ASN A 93 2.77 13.00 1.53
C ASN A 93 1.76 13.48 0.49
N ILE A 94 0.63 13.98 0.94
CA ILE A 94 -0.36 14.67 0.12
C ILE A 94 -0.28 16.15 0.41
N ARG A 95 0.16 16.93 -0.58
CA ARG A 95 0.28 18.40 -0.50
C ARG A 95 -0.94 19.10 -1.09
N ASP A 96 -0.99 20.41 -0.95
CA ASP A 96 -2.00 21.22 -1.61
C ASP A 96 -2.00 21.05 -3.14
N SER A 97 -3.20 21.21 -3.70
CA SER A 97 -3.44 21.28 -5.13
C SER A 97 -3.96 22.68 -5.46
N ALA A 98 -3.51 23.26 -6.58
CA ALA A 98 -4.08 24.51 -7.09
C ALA A 98 -5.49 24.31 -7.69
N PHE A 99 -5.89 23.06 -7.95
CA PHE A 99 -7.14 22.70 -8.61
C PHE A 99 -8.19 22.13 -7.67
N TYR A 100 -7.80 21.73 -6.47
CA TYR A 100 -8.69 21.13 -5.48
C TYR A 100 -8.42 21.78 -4.11
N PRO A 101 -9.40 22.49 -3.53
CA PRO A 101 -9.26 23.14 -2.23
C PRO A 101 -9.02 22.12 -1.10
#